data_AF-A0AB37TS50-F1
#
_entry.id   AF-A0AB37TS50-F1
#
_cell.length_a   1.000
_cell.length_b   1.000
_cell.length_c   1.000
_cell.angle_alpha   90.00
_cell.angle_beta   90.00
_cell.angle_gamma   90.00
#
_symmetry.space_group_name_H-M   'P 1'
#
loop_
_entity.id
_entity.type
_entity.pdbx_description
1 polymer ?
#
loop_
_entity_poly.entity_id
_entity_poly.type
_entity_poly.pdbx_seq_one_letter_code
_entity_poly.pdbx_strand_id
1 'polypeptide(L)'
;MPDQNESGHRLAGRLYATMRVLKFLTKPSGARPVADEELSGQDSPSERIRALELDLFKDLVATVQKGRHAKAAGEVFRAIPALVPRQSVAFEKNLGVHGLAEFNAGYRAQLAEFKETFPELVE
;
A
#
# COMPACT_ATOMS: atom_id res chain seq x y z
N MET A 1 -3.58 8.91 -11.73
CA MET A 1 -3.18 10.06 -10.89
C MET A 1 -4.25 10.16 -9.80
N PRO A 2 -3.92 10.07 -8.52
CA PRO A 2 -4.92 10.24 -7.46
C PRO A 2 -5.57 11.62 -7.58
N ASP A 3 -6.89 11.68 -7.37
CA ASP A 3 -7.65 12.92 -7.41
C ASP A 3 -7.08 13.93 -6.40
N GLN A 4 -6.92 15.20 -6.82
CA GLN A 4 -6.32 16.25 -5.98
C GLN A 4 -7.12 16.58 -4.71
N ASN A 5 -8.29 15.96 -4.53
CA ASN A 5 -9.20 16.13 -3.40
C ASN A 5 -9.35 14.87 -2.51
N GLU A 6 -8.52 13.83 -2.68
CA GLU A 6 -8.58 12.68 -1.77
C GLU A 6 -8.20 13.05 -0.33
N SER A 7 -8.93 12.48 0.63
CA SER A 7 -8.64 12.65 2.05
C SER A 7 -7.27 12.07 2.41
N GLY A 8 -6.64 12.62 3.45
CA GLY A 8 -5.35 12.11 3.92
C GLY A 8 -5.42 10.63 4.33
N HIS A 9 -6.50 10.19 4.97
CA HIS A 9 -6.67 8.78 5.36
C HIS A 9 -6.83 7.88 4.13
N ARG A 10 -7.52 8.33 3.08
CA ARG A 10 -7.66 7.59 1.83
C ARG A 10 -6.31 7.42 1.12
N LEU A 11 -5.52 8.50 1.01
CA LEU A 11 -4.15 8.41 0.49
C LEU A 11 -3.27 7.48 1.33
N ALA A 12 -3.39 7.53 2.67
CA ALA A 12 -2.67 6.62 3.56
C ALA A 12 -3.06 5.15 3.33
N GLY A 13 -4.34 4.87 3.05
CA GLY A 13 -4.82 3.55 2.65
C GLY A 13 -4.20 3.05 1.34
N ARG A 14 -4.15 3.92 0.33
CA ARG A 14 -3.47 3.61 -0.96
C ARG A 14 -1.99 3.33 -0.77
N LEU A 15 -1.32 4.13 0.06
CA LEU A 15 0.09 3.91 0.37
C LEU A 15 0.30 2.58 1.09
N TYR A 16 -0.55 2.25 2.07
CA TYR A 16 -0.47 0.96 2.77
C TYR A 16 -0.66 -0.23 1.82
N ALA A 17 -1.64 -0.17 0.91
CA ALA A 17 -1.82 -1.18 -0.14
C ALA A 17 -0.55 -1.35 -1.01
N THR A 18 0.05 -0.23 -1.44
CA THR A 18 1.28 -0.20 -2.23
C THR A 18 2.45 -0.86 -1.48
N MET A 19 2.60 -0.57 -0.19
CA MET A 19 3.62 -1.17 0.67
C MET A 19 3.37 -2.67 0.90
N ARG A 20 2.11 -3.10 1.00
CA ARG A 20 1.77 -4.53 1.13
C ARG A 20 2.07 -5.31 -0.15
N VAL A 21 1.79 -4.75 -1.32
CA VAL A 21 2.19 -5.32 -2.61
C VAL A 21 3.72 -5.42 -2.71
N LEU A 22 4.45 -4.37 -2.31
CA LEU A 22 5.90 -4.42 -2.25
C LEU A 22 6.40 -5.57 -1.36
N LYS A 23 5.81 -5.74 -0.17
CA LYS A 23 6.17 -6.84 0.74
C LYS A 23 5.97 -8.22 0.09
N PHE A 24 4.86 -8.40 -0.61
CA PHE A 24 4.56 -9.65 -1.32
C PHE A 24 5.58 -9.93 -2.43
N LEU A 25 5.93 -8.90 -3.22
CA LEU A 25 6.93 -9.01 -4.28
C LEU A 25 8.30 -9.49 -3.75
N THR A 26 8.67 -9.09 -2.54
CA THR A 26 10.00 -9.37 -1.98
C THR A 26 10.05 -10.71 -1.25
N LYS A 27 8.91 -11.10 -0.65
CA LYS A 27 8.69 -12.40 0.00
C LYS A 27 7.43 -13.07 -0.56
N PRO A 28 7.51 -13.75 -1.72
CA PRO A 28 6.35 -14.37 -2.38
C PRO A 28 5.69 -15.51 -1.61
N SER A 29 6.31 -15.96 -0.50
CA SER A 29 5.74 -16.92 0.44
C SER A 29 4.73 -16.29 1.43
N GLY A 30 4.61 -14.95 1.42
CA GLY A 30 3.59 -14.24 2.19
C GLY A 30 2.22 -14.28 1.52
N ALA A 31 1.17 -14.03 2.29
CA ALA A 31 -0.18 -13.89 1.75
C ALA A 31 -0.24 -12.72 0.77
N ARG A 32 -0.89 -12.94 -0.38
CA ARG A 32 -1.19 -11.86 -1.32
C ARG A 32 -2.17 -10.87 -0.69
N PRO A 33 -2.05 -9.57 -0.99
CA PRO A 33 -3.12 -8.63 -0.71
C PRO A 33 -4.43 -9.11 -1.37
N VAL A 34 -5.52 -9.13 -0.61
CA VAL A 34 -6.84 -9.51 -1.11
C VAL A 34 -7.61 -8.24 -1.45
N ALA A 35 -8.15 -8.15 -2.67
CA ALA A 35 -8.75 -6.92 -3.19
C ALA A 35 -9.90 -6.37 -2.31
N ASP A 36 -10.71 -7.27 -1.74
CA ASP A 36 -11.88 -6.93 -0.92
C ASP A 36 -11.62 -7.06 0.59
N GLU A 37 -10.35 -7.14 1.02
CA GLU A 37 -10.04 -7.17 2.45
C GLU A 37 -10.47 -5.87 3.13
N GLU A 38 -11.15 -6.04 4.28
CA GLU A 38 -11.51 -4.95 5.16
C GLU A 38 -10.64 -5.00 6.41
N LEU A 39 -9.80 -3.98 6.57
CA LEU A 39 -8.88 -3.89 7.70
C LEU A 39 -9.65 -3.36 8.91
N SER A 40 -9.50 -4.04 10.04
CA SER A 40 -10.09 -3.67 11.33
C SER A 40 -9.03 -3.08 12.27
N GLY A 41 -9.45 -2.55 13.42
CA GLY A 41 -8.58 -1.97 14.44
C GLY A 41 -8.45 -0.45 14.39
N GLN A 42 -7.85 0.13 15.42
CA GLN A 42 -7.70 1.59 15.56
C GLN A 42 -6.29 2.10 15.25
N ASP A 43 -5.37 1.21 14.90
CA ASP A 43 -3.97 1.55 14.63
C ASP A 43 -3.86 2.67 13.60
N SER A 44 -2.92 3.57 13.85
CA SER A 44 -2.56 4.62 12.91
C SER A 44 -2.00 4.01 11.62
N PRO A 45 -2.11 4.70 10.47
CA PRO A 45 -1.49 4.22 9.23
C PRO A 45 0.02 4.01 9.35
N SER A 46 0.71 4.83 10.16
CA SER A 46 2.14 4.68 10.39
C SER A 46 2.50 3.35 11.09
N GLU A 47 1.73 2.94 12.10
CA GLU A 47 1.93 1.68 12.81
C GLU A 47 1.71 0.49 11.89
N ARG A 48 0.64 0.54 11.06
CA ARG A 48 0.36 -0.49 10.05
C ARG A 48 1.49 -0.64 9.05
N ILE A 49 2.03 0.47 8.53
CA ILE A 49 3.15 0.45 7.58
C ILE A 49 4.42 -0.09 8.26
N ARG A 50 4.72 0.33 9.49
CA ARG A 50 5.88 -0.17 10.25
C ARG A 50 5.79 -1.68 10.52
N ALA A 51 4.60 -2.20 10.79
CA ALA A 51 4.36 -3.63 10.99
C ALA A 51 4.63 -4.49 9.74
N LEU A 52 4.74 -3.88 8.55
CA LEU A 52 5.19 -4.58 7.35
C LEU A 52 6.69 -4.90 7.36
N GLU A 53 7.47 -4.28 8.25
CA GLU A 53 8.92 -4.51 8.41
C GLU A 53 9.64 -4.49 7.05
N LEU A 54 9.41 -3.43 6.28
CA LEU A 54 10.03 -3.23 4.97
C LEU A 54 11.42 -2.61 5.12
N ASP A 55 12.35 -3.11 4.31
CA ASP A 55 13.65 -2.47 4.06
C ASP A 55 13.64 -2.09 2.58
N LEU A 56 13.15 -0.89 2.26
CA LEU A 56 12.85 -0.48 0.89
C LEU A 56 14.01 -0.67 -0.08
N PHE A 57 15.25 -0.43 0.39
CA PHE A 57 16.44 -0.63 -0.44
C PHE A 57 16.68 -2.11 -0.71
N LYS A 58 16.72 -2.93 0.35
CA LYS A 58 16.95 -4.37 0.22
C LYS A 58 15.83 -5.06 -0.57
N ASP A 59 14.59 -4.67 -0.33
CA ASP A 59 13.38 -5.16 -0.98
C ASP A 59 13.40 -4.83 -2.48
N LEU A 60 13.74 -3.60 -2.86
CA LEU A 60 13.92 -3.21 -4.26
C LEU A 60 15.01 -4.06 -4.93
N VAL A 61 16.20 -4.10 -4.34
CA VAL A 61 17.36 -4.80 -4.91
C VAL A 61 17.04 -6.29 -5.08
N ALA A 62 16.47 -6.93 -4.07
CA ALA A 62 16.13 -8.35 -4.13
C ALA A 62 15.08 -8.66 -5.22
N THR A 63 14.09 -7.79 -5.39
CA THR A 63 13.05 -7.98 -6.40
C THR A 63 13.60 -7.83 -7.82
N VAL A 64 14.45 -6.83 -8.05
CA VAL A 64 15.08 -6.58 -9.37
C VAL A 64 16.08 -7.68 -9.71
N GLN A 65 16.95 -8.09 -8.78
CA GLN A 65 17.98 -9.11 -9.01
C GLN A 65 17.39 -10.50 -9.29
N LYS A 66 16.25 -10.84 -8.68
CA LYS A 66 15.56 -12.11 -8.93
C LYS A 66 14.82 -12.14 -10.28
N GLY A 67 14.75 -11.02 -11.01
CA GLY A 67 14.13 -10.91 -12.33
C GLY A 67 12.61 -11.11 -12.38
N ARG A 68 12.00 -11.56 -11.27
CA ARG A 68 10.56 -11.82 -11.17
C ARG A 68 9.84 -10.51 -10.82
N HIS A 69 8.83 -10.14 -11.61
CA HIS A 69 7.99 -8.95 -11.38
C HIS A 69 8.76 -7.61 -11.33
N ALA A 70 9.96 -7.50 -11.94
CA ALA A 70 10.76 -6.27 -11.92
C ALA A 70 10.00 -5.04 -12.45
N LYS A 71 9.16 -5.22 -13.48
CA LYS A 71 8.28 -4.17 -14.01
C LYS A 71 7.27 -3.69 -12.95
N ALA A 72 6.60 -4.63 -12.28
CA ALA A 72 5.64 -4.31 -11.23
C ALA A 72 6.31 -3.61 -10.04
N ALA A 73 7.51 -4.06 -9.64
CA ALA A 73 8.29 -3.40 -8.61
C ALA A 73 8.58 -1.94 -8.99
N GLY A 74 9.02 -1.69 -10.21
CA GLY A 74 9.25 -0.34 -10.72
C GLY A 74 8.01 0.56 -10.63
N GLU A 75 6.83 0.06 -11.04
CA GLU A 75 5.58 0.82 -10.97
C GLU A 75 5.14 1.09 -9.52
N VAL A 76 5.27 0.09 -8.63
CA VAL A 76 4.98 0.23 -7.20
C VAL A 76 5.84 1.33 -6.58
N PHE A 77 7.16 1.32 -6.84
CA PHE A 77 8.06 2.36 -6.33
C PHE A 77 7.75 3.74 -6.92
N ARG A 78 7.41 3.81 -8.21
CA ARG A 78 7.04 5.05 -8.89
C ARG A 78 5.78 5.68 -8.31
N ALA A 79 4.83 4.88 -7.84
CA ALA A 79 3.57 5.36 -7.28
C ALA A 79 3.73 6.03 -5.90
N ILE A 80 4.69 5.58 -5.08
CA ILE A 80 4.82 5.98 -3.66
C ILE A 80 4.74 7.50 -3.44
N PRO A 81 5.52 8.36 -4.14
CA PRO A 81 5.52 9.80 -3.85
C PRO A 81 4.15 10.46 -4.04
N ALA A 82 3.32 9.96 -4.96
CA ALA A 82 1.98 10.49 -5.22
C ALA A 82 0.96 10.07 -4.15
N LEU A 83 1.27 9.02 -3.38
CA LEU A 83 0.38 8.44 -2.38
C LEU A 83 0.71 8.89 -0.95
N VAL A 84 1.73 9.74 -0.76
CA VAL A 84 2.07 10.27 0.57
C VAL A 84 1.14 11.45 0.91
N PRO A 85 0.25 11.33 1.92
CA PRO A 85 -0.50 12.44 2.47
C PRO A 85 0.41 13.64 2.79
N ARG A 86 -0.03 14.83 2.39
CA ARG A 86 0.69 16.09 2.69
C ARG A 86 0.67 16.45 4.19
N GLN A 87 -0.32 15.96 4.92
CA GLN A 87 -0.51 16.27 6.33
C GLN A 87 -0.08 15.06 7.18
N SER A 88 0.93 15.23 8.03
CA SER A 88 1.46 14.17 8.90
C SER A 88 0.40 13.58 9.82
N VAL A 89 -0.60 14.38 10.20
CA VAL A 89 -1.72 13.96 11.05
C VAL A 89 -2.49 12.76 10.47
N ALA A 90 -2.52 12.61 9.15
CA ALA A 90 -3.17 11.49 8.47
C ALA A 90 -2.43 10.16 8.66
N PHE A 91 -1.18 10.20 9.14
CA PHE A 91 -0.36 9.02 9.42
C PHE A 91 -0.25 8.69 10.90
N GLU A 92 -0.23 9.71 11.74
CA GLU A 92 0.16 9.58 13.15
C GLU A 92 -1.04 9.32 14.08
N LYS A 93 -2.24 9.75 13.69
CA LYS A 93 -3.42 9.55 14.53
C LYS A 93 -4.08 8.21 14.25
N ASN A 94 -4.64 7.64 15.32
CA ASN A 94 -5.57 6.52 15.22
C ASN A 94 -6.73 6.90 14.32
N LEU A 95 -7.10 6.00 13.42
CA LEU A 95 -8.02 6.26 12.32
C LEU A 95 -9.45 6.59 12.80
N GLY A 96 -9.85 6.13 13.99
CA GLY A 96 -11.25 6.18 14.44
C GLY A 96 -12.18 5.50 13.42
N VAL A 97 -13.51 5.64 13.58
CA VAL A 97 -14.46 4.98 12.67
C VAL A 97 -14.42 5.59 11.26
N HIS A 98 -14.49 6.92 11.16
CA HIS A 98 -14.56 7.60 9.86
C HIS A 98 -13.24 7.53 9.10
N GLY A 99 -12.09 7.73 9.77
CA GLY A 99 -10.79 7.61 9.11
C GLY A 99 -10.51 6.17 8.67
N LEU A 100 -10.98 5.16 9.41
CA LEU A 100 -10.82 3.76 9.01
C LEU A 100 -11.61 3.45 7.73
N ALA A 101 -12.82 3.99 7.59
CA ALA A 101 -13.62 3.83 6.39
C ALA A 101 -12.92 4.45 5.16
N GLU A 102 -12.40 5.68 5.29
CA GLU A 102 -11.64 6.36 4.24
C GLU A 102 -10.34 5.60 3.88
N PHE A 103 -9.63 5.11 4.90
CA PHE A 103 -8.44 4.28 4.74
C PHE A 103 -8.74 2.99 3.98
N ASN A 104 -9.78 2.24 4.37
CA ASN A 104 -10.22 1.03 3.67
C ASN A 104 -10.70 1.31 2.24
N ALA A 105 -11.33 2.48 1.99
CA ALA A 105 -11.71 2.88 0.64
C ALA A 105 -10.48 3.13 -0.25
N GLY A 106 -9.46 3.79 0.28
CA GLY A 106 -8.19 4.00 -0.43
C GLY A 106 -7.42 2.70 -0.64
N TYR A 107 -7.38 1.85 0.38
CA TYR A 107 -6.76 0.53 0.32
C TYR A 107 -7.31 -0.31 -0.84
N ARG A 108 -8.64 -0.49 -0.89
CA ARG A 108 -9.32 -1.26 -1.94
C ARG A 108 -9.17 -0.63 -3.32
N ALA A 109 -9.28 0.69 -3.42
CA ALA A 109 -9.09 1.40 -4.70
C ALA A 109 -7.69 1.14 -5.28
N GLN A 110 -6.65 1.19 -4.45
CA GLN A 110 -5.29 0.92 -4.92
C GLN A 110 -5.08 -0.55 -5.31
N LEU A 111 -5.64 -1.49 -4.56
CA LEU A 111 -5.55 -2.91 -4.92
C LEU A 111 -6.30 -3.22 -6.22
N ALA A 112 -7.44 -2.58 -6.46
CA ALA A 112 -8.15 -2.70 -7.74
C ALA A 112 -7.29 -2.23 -8.91
N GLU A 113 -6.65 -1.05 -8.81
CA GLU A 113 -5.72 -0.55 -9.82
C GLU A 113 -4.55 -1.52 -10.07
N PHE A 114 -3.99 -2.10 -9.00
CA PHE A 114 -2.94 -3.11 -9.15
C PHE A 114 -3.46 -4.42 -9.75
N LYS A 115 -4.67 -4.86 -9.41
CA LYS A 115 -5.27 -6.09 -9.97
C LYS A 115 -5.55 -5.95 -11.46
N GLU A 116 -5.95 -4.76 -11.92
CA GLU A 116 -6.12 -4.45 -13.34
C GLU A 116 -4.77 -4.43 -14.09
N THR A 117 -3.74 -3.85 -13.49
CA THR A 117 -2.43 -3.68 -14.14
C THR A 117 -1.53 -4.92 -14.05
N PHE A 118 -1.59 -5.62 -12.93
CA PHE A 118 -0.76 -6.76 -12.53
C PHE A 118 -1.59 -7.79 -11.74
N PRO A 119 -2.44 -8.58 -12.42
CA PRO A 119 -3.38 -9.50 -11.77
C PRO A 119 -2.72 -10.52 -10.83
N GLU A 120 -1.45 -10.84 -11.03
CA GLU A 120 -0.73 -11.83 -10.25
C GLU A 120 -0.34 -11.35 -8.83
N LEU A 121 -0.44 -10.05 -8.56
CA LEU A 121 -0.02 -9.43 -7.30
C LEU A 121 -1.13 -9.31 -6.27
N VAL A 122 -2.37 -9.49 -6.67
CA VAL A 122 -3.57 -9.32 -5.84
C VAL A 122 -4.43 -10.57 -5.99
N GLU A 123 -4.99 -11.05 -4.89
CA GLU A 123 -5.95 -12.15 -4.90
C GLU A 123 -7.37 -11.69 -5.29
#